data_AF-A0A6L3V2H3-F1
#
_entry.id   AF-A0A6L3V2H3-F1
#
_cell.length_a   1.000
_cell.length_b   1.000
_cell.length_c   1.000
_cell.angle_alpha   90.00
_cell.angle_beta   90.00
_cell.angle_gamma   90.00
#
_symmetry.space_group_name_H-M   'P 1'
#
loop_
_entity.id
_entity.type
_entity.pdbx_description
1 polymer ?
#
loop_
_entity_poly.entity_id
_entity_poly.type
_entity_poly.pdbx_seq_one_letter_code
_entity_poly.pdbx_strand_id
1 'polypeptide(L)'
;MNNIKQRLAEEKKHIDSIQAPDELEMRLRNALNHAPQKTKRPVFSFLAAAIALLLIIMMGTQYNAFAFYGKKLLGFDEITTGTIKELNEKGMGQPVDKKTRLEDGTELIINGIISDSNQLVMYYTLSNPKGIMESTSDHFRLSRITGFLTNSNVEGGMYIINDEQTEIKGTMSFEPVNPFAKKLTLYFWQPVQNDQMIEGNLSFPYNPNKAMATELKKPLKKTFKVDKGTIRFHSITASPTMTIIKGRLNVENFDRVNSALDGIELIANGKPVELMGGGSSSSLNGVKFDIRYDALPKQLDSLELVMKKFVGYQKLEEKISLASASNRPIPLSGKELWIKKVSVTSQGVEITIATDDDVMLDGVSIQTQKEMTPLRTIVNQTYTHQEDGKVIKERTLLFDTKIEPKYLLIEGMHYMKSYNMKMKIPVN
;
A
#
# COMPACT_ATOMS: atom_id res chain seq x y z
N MET A 1 -30.59 -17.70 33.27
CA MET A 1 -30.96 -18.32 31.97
C MET A 1 -31.82 -19.58 32.06
N ASN A 2 -31.86 -20.33 33.18
CA ASN A 2 -32.65 -21.59 33.24
C ASN A 2 -34.19 -21.42 33.34
N ASN A 3 -34.69 -20.33 33.94
CA ASN A 3 -36.14 -20.15 34.14
C ASN A 3 -36.93 -19.85 32.86
N ILE A 4 -36.29 -19.24 31.84
CA ILE A 4 -36.98 -18.88 30.58
C ILE A 4 -37.19 -20.12 29.71
N LYS A 5 -36.20 -21.01 29.67
CA LYS A 5 -36.30 -22.27 28.90
C LYS A 5 -37.37 -23.20 29.47
N GLN A 6 -37.54 -23.23 30.79
CA GLN A 6 -38.57 -24.03 31.45
C GLN A 6 -39.98 -23.49 31.15
N ARG A 7 -40.17 -22.17 31.26
CA ARG A 7 -41.44 -21.51 30.88
C ARG A 7 -41.83 -21.73 29.41
N LEU A 8 -40.86 -21.69 28.51
CA LEU A 8 -41.09 -21.95 27.07
C LEU A 8 -41.47 -23.41 26.79
N ALA A 9 -40.90 -24.37 27.54
CA ALA A 9 -41.24 -25.77 27.40
C ALA A 9 -42.65 -26.09 27.94
N GLU A 10 -43.06 -25.43 29.02
CA GLU A 10 -44.42 -25.55 29.58
C GLU A 10 -45.48 -24.90 28.68
N GLU A 11 -45.21 -23.71 28.14
CA GLU A 11 -46.11 -23.05 27.17
C GLU A 11 -46.24 -23.83 25.87
N LYS A 12 -45.16 -24.45 25.39
CA LYS A 12 -45.23 -25.33 24.23
C LYS A 12 -46.16 -26.52 24.47
N LYS A 13 -46.06 -27.17 25.63
CA LYS A 13 -46.97 -28.26 26.00
C LYS A 13 -48.42 -27.80 26.11
N HIS A 14 -48.65 -26.57 26.58
CA HIS A 14 -49.99 -25.99 26.65
C HIS A 14 -50.58 -25.75 25.24
N ILE A 15 -49.82 -25.13 24.34
CA ILE A 15 -50.25 -24.88 22.94
C ILE A 15 -50.50 -26.19 22.19
N ASP A 16 -49.63 -27.19 22.34
CA ASP A 16 -49.78 -28.49 21.68
C ASP A 16 -51.00 -29.29 22.18
N SER A 17 -51.57 -28.92 23.34
CA SER A 17 -52.79 -29.52 23.89
C SER A 17 -54.10 -28.85 23.44
N ILE A 18 -54.02 -27.71 22.74
CA ILE A 18 -55.20 -27.01 22.21
C ILE A 18 -55.58 -27.66 20.88
N GLN A 19 -56.62 -28.48 20.90
CA GLN A 19 -57.22 -29.03 19.69
C GLN A 19 -58.18 -28.00 19.08
N ALA A 20 -58.02 -27.72 17.79
CA ALA A 20 -58.87 -26.76 17.08
C ALA A 20 -60.34 -27.25 17.09
N PRO A 21 -61.32 -26.39 17.43
CA PRO A 21 -62.73 -26.77 17.42
C PRO A 21 -63.18 -27.24 16.02
N ASP A 22 -63.89 -28.36 15.95
CA ASP A 22 -64.38 -28.96 14.69
C ASP A 22 -65.21 -27.99 13.82
N GLU A 23 -65.82 -26.97 14.46
CA GLU A 23 -66.58 -25.92 13.77
C GLU A 23 -65.70 -25.07 12.83
N LEU A 24 -64.41 -24.90 13.12
CA LEU A 24 -63.48 -24.16 12.26
C LEU A 24 -63.16 -24.91 10.98
N GLU A 25 -63.00 -26.23 11.03
CA GLU A 25 -62.78 -27.04 9.83
C GLU A 25 -64.03 -27.02 8.95
N MET A 26 -65.22 -27.12 9.56
CA MET A 26 -66.50 -27.09 8.85
C MET A 26 -66.74 -25.72 8.18
N ARG A 27 -66.42 -24.62 8.86
CA ARG A 27 -66.49 -23.27 8.29
C ARG A 27 -65.49 -23.07 7.15
N LEU A 28 -64.27 -23.60 7.28
CA LEU A 28 -63.25 -23.49 6.24
C LEU A 28 -63.64 -24.28 4.99
N ARG A 29 -64.16 -25.50 5.15
CA ARG A 29 -64.68 -26.33 4.04
C ARG A 29 -65.87 -25.68 3.34
N ASN A 30 -66.79 -25.08 4.11
CA ASN A 30 -67.94 -24.38 3.53
C ASN A 30 -67.52 -23.11 2.78
N ALA A 31 -66.55 -22.34 3.29
CA ALA A 31 -66.01 -21.17 2.62
C ALA A 31 -65.24 -21.54 1.33
N LEU A 32 -64.54 -22.67 1.31
CA LEU A 32 -63.83 -23.16 0.13
C LEU A 32 -64.80 -23.62 -0.97
N ASN A 33 -65.89 -24.30 -0.60
CA ASN A 33 -66.87 -24.84 -1.55
C ASN A 33 -67.83 -23.77 -2.12
N HIS A 34 -67.96 -22.62 -1.47
CA HIS A 34 -68.81 -21.50 -1.94
C HIS A 34 -68.01 -20.36 -2.59
N ALA A 35 -66.69 -20.51 -2.77
CA ALA A 35 -65.88 -19.54 -3.48
C ALA A 35 -66.16 -19.62 -4.99
N PRO A 36 -66.61 -18.53 -5.66
CA PRO A 36 -66.88 -18.57 -7.09
C PRO A 36 -65.59 -18.81 -7.88
N GLN A 37 -65.62 -19.74 -8.84
CA GLN A 37 -64.49 -19.98 -9.75
C GLN A 37 -64.24 -18.72 -10.58
N LYS A 38 -63.24 -17.92 -10.17
CA LYS A 38 -62.75 -16.79 -10.96
C LYS A 38 -62.12 -17.33 -12.25
N THR A 39 -62.68 -16.95 -13.38
CA THR A 39 -62.08 -17.13 -14.70
C THR A 39 -60.68 -16.49 -14.74
N LYS A 40 -59.68 -17.26 -15.18
CA LYS A 40 -58.29 -16.82 -15.28
C LYS A 40 -58.18 -15.65 -16.27
N ARG A 41 -58.05 -14.42 -15.76
CA ARG A 41 -57.52 -13.29 -16.53
C ARG A 41 -55.98 -13.34 -16.48
N PRO A 42 -55.27 -13.04 -17.58
CA PRO A 42 -53.83 -13.20 -17.64
C PRO A 42 -53.13 -12.09 -16.83
N VAL A 43 -52.55 -12.47 -15.69
CA VAL A 43 -51.71 -11.60 -14.83
C VAL A 43 -50.39 -11.21 -15.54
N PHE A 44 -50.09 -11.82 -16.68
CA PHE A 44 -48.89 -11.60 -17.48
C PHE A 44 -48.78 -10.18 -18.06
N SER A 45 -49.92 -9.51 -18.34
CA SER A 45 -49.91 -8.17 -18.94
C SER A 45 -49.55 -7.06 -17.93
N PHE A 46 -49.93 -7.18 -16.67
CA PHE A 46 -49.59 -6.20 -15.64
C PHE A 46 -48.14 -6.27 -15.19
N LEU A 47 -47.56 -7.48 -15.13
CA LEU A 47 -46.13 -7.67 -14.84
C LEU A 47 -45.26 -7.14 -16.00
N ALA A 48 -45.64 -7.47 -17.24
CA ALA A 48 -44.95 -6.96 -18.43
C ALA A 48 -45.09 -5.43 -18.55
N ALA A 49 -46.26 -4.86 -18.23
CA ALA A 49 -46.46 -3.42 -18.20
C ALA A 49 -45.65 -2.75 -17.08
N ALA A 50 -45.53 -3.36 -15.90
CA ALA A 50 -44.70 -2.85 -14.81
C ALA A 50 -43.20 -2.88 -15.17
N ILE A 51 -42.72 -3.97 -15.79
CA ILE A 51 -41.34 -4.08 -16.27
C ILE A 51 -41.09 -3.08 -17.39
N ALA A 52 -42.01 -2.93 -18.34
CA ALA A 52 -41.90 -1.95 -19.41
C ALA A 52 -41.92 -0.52 -18.87
N LEU A 53 -42.77 -0.21 -17.90
CA LEU A 53 -42.81 1.09 -17.24
C LEU A 53 -41.52 1.36 -16.47
N LEU A 54 -40.95 0.37 -15.79
CA LEU A 54 -39.67 0.47 -15.10
C LEU A 54 -38.50 0.68 -16.08
N LEU A 55 -38.52 0.00 -17.23
CA LEU A 55 -37.57 0.23 -18.33
C LEU A 55 -37.73 1.62 -18.97
N ILE A 56 -38.96 2.10 -19.16
CA ILE A 56 -39.26 3.44 -19.69
C ILE A 56 -38.85 4.53 -18.70
N ILE A 57 -39.06 4.33 -17.40
CA ILE A 57 -38.60 5.24 -16.34
C ILE A 57 -37.06 5.23 -16.30
N MET A 58 -36.41 4.06 -16.37
CA MET A 58 -34.95 3.95 -16.45
C MET A 58 -34.38 4.64 -17.69
N MET A 59 -35.05 4.53 -18.85
CA MET A 59 -34.64 5.20 -20.08
C MET A 59 -34.96 6.71 -20.08
N GLY A 60 -36.02 7.14 -19.40
CA GLY A 60 -36.59 8.49 -19.53
C GLY A 60 -36.09 9.51 -18.50
N THR A 61 -35.71 9.11 -17.29
CA THR A 61 -35.44 10.09 -16.21
C THR A 61 -34.02 10.06 -15.66
N GLN A 62 -33.21 9.03 -15.92
CA GLN A 62 -31.90 8.90 -15.29
C GLN A 62 -30.82 8.22 -16.14
N TYR A 63 -30.85 8.30 -17.48
CA TYR A 63 -29.75 7.76 -18.31
C TYR A 63 -28.38 8.28 -17.87
N ASN A 64 -28.28 9.56 -17.51
CA ASN A 64 -27.04 10.15 -16.98
C ASN A 64 -26.65 9.60 -15.61
N ALA A 65 -27.61 9.35 -14.71
CA ALA A 65 -27.31 8.77 -13.39
C ALA A 65 -26.98 7.28 -13.49
N PHE A 66 -27.69 6.51 -14.32
CA PHE A 66 -27.36 5.10 -14.58
C PHE A 66 -26.03 4.95 -15.33
N ALA A 67 -25.73 5.81 -16.30
CA ALA A 67 -24.42 5.87 -16.94
C ALA A 67 -23.31 6.34 -15.98
N PHE A 68 -23.64 7.12 -14.94
CA PHE A 68 -22.71 7.52 -13.89
C PHE A 68 -22.47 6.37 -12.89
N TYR A 69 -23.51 5.68 -12.43
CA TYR A 69 -23.39 4.48 -11.59
C TYR A 69 -22.75 3.29 -12.33
N GLY A 70 -22.97 3.15 -13.63
CA GLY A 70 -22.29 2.16 -14.47
C GLY A 70 -20.81 2.47 -14.74
N LYS A 71 -20.34 3.68 -14.40
CA LYS A 71 -18.90 4.02 -14.44
C LYS A 71 -18.19 3.81 -13.10
N LYS A 72 -18.93 3.74 -11.99
CA LYS A 72 -18.34 3.42 -10.67
C LYS A 72 -18.01 1.93 -10.65
N LEU A 73 -16.78 1.60 -10.30
CA LEU A 73 -16.34 0.22 -10.09
C LEU A 73 -16.79 -0.20 -8.68
N LEU A 74 -17.90 -0.92 -8.62
CA LEU A 74 -18.57 -1.34 -7.37
C LEU A 74 -17.82 -2.49 -6.70
N GLY A 75 -17.82 -2.51 -5.36
CA GLY A 75 -17.23 -3.59 -4.57
C GLY A 75 -15.72 -3.44 -4.29
N PHE A 76 -15.15 -2.26 -4.58
CA PHE A 76 -13.73 -1.96 -4.35
C PHE A 76 -13.51 -0.89 -3.26
N ASP A 77 -14.58 -0.45 -2.59
CA ASP A 77 -14.56 0.67 -1.65
C ASP A 77 -13.73 0.39 -0.38
N GLU A 78 -13.49 -0.89 -0.05
CA GLU A 78 -12.69 -1.35 1.09
C GLU A 78 -11.18 -1.43 0.79
N ILE A 79 -10.82 -1.57 -0.49
CA ILE A 79 -9.42 -1.72 -0.95
C ILE A 79 -8.93 -0.53 -1.77
N THR A 80 -9.71 0.55 -1.78
CA THR A 80 -9.32 1.84 -2.35
C THR A 80 -9.31 2.88 -1.26
N THR A 81 -8.23 3.66 -1.21
CA THR A 81 -8.03 4.73 -0.23
C THR A 81 -7.73 6.06 -0.94
N GLY A 82 -7.86 7.16 -0.19
CA GLY A 82 -7.50 8.51 -0.65
C GLY A 82 -8.08 8.89 -2.00
N THR A 83 -7.25 9.52 -2.84
CA THR A 83 -7.66 10.06 -4.13
C THR A 83 -8.17 9.00 -5.12
N ILE A 84 -7.63 7.78 -5.10
CA ILE A 84 -8.09 6.70 -5.99
C ILE A 84 -9.55 6.34 -5.74
N LYS A 85 -9.96 6.29 -4.47
CA LYS A 85 -11.36 6.06 -4.11
C LYS A 85 -12.26 7.18 -4.63
N GLU A 86 -11.87 8.43 -4.41
CA GLU A 86 -12.66 9.58 -4.88
C GLU A 86 -12.81 9.59 -6.41
N LEU A 87 -11.76 9.23 -7.15
CA LEU A 87 -11.79 9.16 -8.61
C LEU A 87 -12.76 8.08 -9.09
N ASN A 88 -12.76 6.92 -8.45
CA ASN A 88 -13.70 5.85 -8.73
C ASN A 88 -15.15 6.29 -8.43
N GLU A 89 -15.40 6.93 -7.29
CA GLU A 89 -16.72 7.46 -6.91
C GLU A 89 -17.23 8.53 -7.89
N LYS A 90 -16.31 9.32 -8.47
CA LYS A 90 -16.61 10.30 -9.53
C LYS A 90 -16.78 9.66 -10.91
N GLY A 91 -16.62 8.34 -11.05
CA GLY A 91 -16.74 7.62 -12.32
C GLY A 91 -15.66 7.99 -13.33
N MET A 92 -14.46 8.36 -12.86
CA MET A 92 -13.32 8.76 -13.71
C MET A 92 -12.56 7.56 -14.30
N GLY A 93 -12.99 6.33 -14.01
CA GLY A 93 -12.45 5.11 -14.59
C GLY A 93 -13.01 4.77 -15.98
N GLN A 94 -12.33 3.84 -16.63
CA GLN A 94 -12.78 3.20 -17.86
C GLN A 94 -13.25 1.78 -17.51
N PRO A 95 -14.53 1.44 -17.69
CA PRO A 95 -14.97 0.06 -17.58
C PRO A 95 -14.34 -0.77 -18.72
N VAL A 96 -13.95 -2.01 -18.39
CA VAL A 96 -13.26 -2.92 -19.32
C VAL A 96 -14.06 -4.21 -19.50
N ASP A 97 -14.47 -4.84 -18.40
CA ASP A 97 -15.26 -6.07 -18.34
C ASP A 97 -14.74 -7.20 -19.23
N LYS A 98 -13.41 -7.35 -19.29
CA LYS A 98 -12.75 -8.45 -20.02
C LYS A 98 -12.39 -9.56 -19.07
N LYS A 99 -12.67 -10.80 -19.48
CA LYS A 99 -12.44 -11.98 -18.67
C LYS A 99 -11.67 -13.06 -19.40
N THR A 100 -10.95 -13.86 -18.63
CA THR A 100 -10.32 -15.10 -19.05
C THR A 100 -10.47 -16.15 -17.95
N ARG A 101 -10.38 -17.42 -18.32
CA ARG A 101 -10.42 -18.53 -17.37
C ARG A 101 -9.00 -19.00 -17.07
N LEU A 102 -8.72 -19.24 -15.80
CA LEU A 102 -7.50 -19.86 -15.29
C LEU A 102 -7.59 -21.39 -15.37
N GLU A 103 -6.48 -22.09 -15.21
CA GLU A 103 -6.43 -23.56 -15.34
C GLU A 103 -7.28 -24.29 -14.28
N ASP A 104 -7.40 -23.73 -13.07
CA ASP A 104 -8.24 -24.25 -11.98
C ASP A 104 -9.75 -23.98 -12.18
N GLY A 105 -10.12 -23.29 -13.27
CA GLY A 105 -11.49 -22.90 -13.59
C GLY A 105 -11.91 -21.54 -13.02
N THR A 106 -11.05 -20.87 -12.24
CA THR A 106 -11.30 -19.52 -11.72
C THR A 106 -11.37 -18.52 -12.87
N GLU A 107 -12.35 -17.62 -12.85
CA GLU A 107 -12.46 -16.54 -13.85
C GLU A 107 -11.72 -15.30 -13.35
N LEU A 108 -10.72 -14.85 -14.11
CA LEU A 108 -10.12 -13.52 -13.95
C LEU A 108 -10.92 -12.51 -14.77
N ILE A 109 -11.38 -11.45 -14.12
CA ILE A 109 -12.14 -10.35 -14.71
C ILE A 109 -11.36 -9.06 -14.47
N ILE A 110 -11.09 -8.31 -15.53
CA ILE A 110 -10.63 -6.92 -15.44
C ILE A 110 -11.87 -6.04 -15.48
N ASN A 111 -12.30 -5.53 -14.33
CA ASN A 111 -13.52 -4.74 -14.20
C ASN A 111 -13.32 -3.35 -14.83
N GLY A 112 -12.19 -2.71 -14.53
CA GLY A 112 -11.91 -1.38 -15.04
C GLY A 112 -10.51 -0.89 -14.75
N ILE A 113 -10.20 0.27 -15.29
CA ILE A 113 -8.90 0.92 -15.13
C ILE A 113 -9.06 2.42 -14.91
N ILE A 114 -8.13 3.00 -14.16
CA ILE A 114 -7.90 4.44 -14.05
C ILE A 114 -6.47 4.67 -14.52
N SER A 115 -6.24 5.66 -15.38
CA SER A 115 -4.89 5.92 -15.91
C SER A 115 -4.62 7.40 -16.04
N ASP A 116 -3.39 7.81 -15.74
CA ASP A 116 -2.86 9.14 -16.00
C ASP A 116 -1.37 9.06 -16.35
N SER A 117 -0.68 10.21 -16.30
CA SER A 117 0.75 10.29 -16.62
C SER A 117 1.68 9.67 -15.56
N ASN A 118 1.18 9.35 -14.37
CA ASN A 118 1.95 8.83 -13.25
C ASN A 118 1.75 7.32 -13.08
N GLN A 119 0.57 6.78 -13.38
CA GLN A 119 0.29 5.34 -13.23
C GLN A 119 -0.94 4.85 -14.03
N LEU A 120 -1.08 3.54 -14.09
CA LEU A 120 -2.35 2.86 -14.39
C LEU A 120 -2.76 2.02 -13.17
N VAL A 121 -3.96 2.26 -12.64
CA VAL A 121 -4.59 1.46 -11.60
C VAL A 121 -5.64 0.56 -12.23
N MET A 122 -5.52 -0.75 -12.03
CA MET A 122 -6.43 -1.76 -12.53
C MET A 122 -7.27 -2.34 -11.38
N TYR A 123 -8.56 -2.51 -11.65
CA TYR A 123 -9.52 -3.16 -10.77
C TYR A 123 -9.83 -4.53 -11.36
N TYR A 124 -9.65 -5.58 -10.57
CA TYR A 124 -9.84 -6.95 -11.01
C TYR A 124 -10.62 -7.80 -10.00
N THR A 125 -11.23 -8.87 -10.50
CA THR A 125 -11.91 -9.88 -9.71
C THR A 125 -11.43 -11.26 -10.14
N LEU A 126 -11.08 -12.11 -9.18
CA LEU A 126 -11.00 -13.56 -9.38
C LEU A 126 -12.29 -14.15 -8.81
N SER A 127 -12.98 -15.00 -9.57
CA SER A 127 -14.24 -15.60 -9.13
C SER A 127 -14.29 -17.09 -9.47
N ASN A 128 -14.59 -17.92 -8.48
CA ASN A 128 -14.84 -19.34 -8.65
C ASN A 128 -15.97 -19.81 -7.73
N PRO A 129 -17.15 -20.16 -8.27
CA PRO A 129 -18.29 -20.64 -7.46
C PRO A 129 -18.01 -21.91 -6.66
N LYS A 130 -16.97 -22.67 -7.04
CA LYS A 130 -16.55 -23.89 -6.32
C LYS A 130 -15.54 -23.61 -5.20
N GLY A 131 -15.20 -22.34 -4.98
CA GLY A 131 -14.10 -21.91 -4.11
C GLY A 131 -12.83 -21.66 -4.92
N ILE A 132 -12.07 -20.66 -4.49
CA ILE A 132 -10.74 -20.35 -5.02
C ILE A 132 -9.72 -21.14 -4.20
N MET A 133 -8.88 -21.90 -4.88
CA MET A 133 -7.84 -22.70 -4.22
C MET A 133 -6.82 -21.80 -3.53
N GLU A 134 -6.31 -22.23 -2.37
CA GLU A 134 -5.26 -21.51 -1.61
C GLU A 134 -4.01 -21.29 -2.47
N SER A 135 -3.64 -22.26 -3.30
CA SER A 135 -2.54 -22.08 -4.27
C SER A 135 -2.80 -20.93 -5.24
N THR A 136 -4.04 -20.75 -5.70
CA THR A 136 -4.42 -19.64 -6.59
C THR A 136 -4.44 -18.32 -5.83
N SER A 137 -4.98 -18.26 -4.60
CA SER A 137 -4.94 -17.02 -3.80
C SER A 137 -3.50 -16.60 -3.49
N ASP A 138 -2.65 -17.57 -3.18
CA ASP A 138 -1.31 -17.31 -2.65
C ASP A 138 -0.26 -17.13 -3.73
N HIS A 139 -0.46 -17.69 -4.93
CA HIS A 139 0.55 -17.67 -5.99
C HIS A 139 0.09 -16.99 -7.28
N PHE A 140 -1.18 -16.63 -7.45
CA PHE A 140 -1.57 -15.79 -8.58
C PHE A 140 -0.83 -14.44 -8.52
N ARG A 141 -0.20 -14.03 -9.62
CA ARG A 141 0.57 -12.78 -9.69
C ARG A 141 0.33 -12.06 -10.98
N LEU A 142 -0.11 -10.80 -10.89
CA LEU A 142 -0.06 -9.88 -12.01
C LEU A 142 1.40 -9.47 -12.25
N SER A 143 1.84 -9.42 -13.51
CA SER A 143 3.25 -9.20 -13.84
C SER A 143 3.50 -7.84 -14.50
N ARG A 144 2.86 -7.59 -15.64
CA ARG A 144 3.09 -6.38 -16.44
C ARG A 144 1.92 -6.12 -17.38
N ILE A 145 1.86 -4.89 -17.88
CA ILE A 145 0.98 -4.48 -18.97
C ILE A 145 1.84 -4.03 -20.15
N THR A 146 1.58 -4.59 -21.34
CA THR A 146 2.22 -4.15 -22.58
C THR A 146 1.21 -3.54 -23.55
N GLY A 147 1.72 -2.81 -24.53
CA GLY A 147 0.92 -2.15 -25.56
C GLY A 147 1.83 -1.37 -26.51
N PHE A 148 1.24 -0.52 -27.36
CA PHE A 148 2.02 0.36 -28.23
C PHE A 148 2.98 1.21 -27.39
N LEU A 149 4.29 1.04 -27.61
CA LEU A 149 5.37 1.70 -26.86
C LEU A 149 5.16 1.69 -25.33
N THR A 150 4.58 0.61 -24.81
CA THR A 150 4.26 0.42 -23.39
C THR A 150 4.83 -0.92 -22.94
N ASN A 151 5.64 -0.88 -21.89
CA ASN A 151 6.04 -2.04 -21.10
C ASN A 151 6.05 -1.62 -19.64
N SER A 152 4.92 -1.82 -18.98
CA SER A 152 4.58 -1.22 -17.69
C SER A 152 4.61 -2.29 -16.62
N ASN A 153 5.52 -2.16 -15.65
CA ASN A 153 5.66 -3.11 -14.56
C ASN A 153 4.62 -2.86 -13.47
N VAL A 154 4.37 -3.89 -12.65
CA VAL A 154 3.61 -3.76 -11.40
C VAL A 154 4.38 -2.93 -10.39
N GLU A 155 3.67 -2.02 -9.72
CA GLU A 155 4.18 -1.18 -8.63
C GLU A 155 3.67 -1.64 -7.25
N GLY A 156 2.47 -2.22 -7.19
CA GLY A 156 1.88 -2.73 -5.96
C GLY A 156 0.36 -2.77 -6.02
N GLY A 157 -0.26 -3.47 -5.07
CA GLY A 157 -1.71 -3.65 -5.06
C GLY A 157 -2.23 -4.18 -3.73
N MET A 158 -3.54 -4.17 -3.59
CA MET A 158 -4.24 -4.70 -2.42
C MET A 158 -5.40 -5.56 -2.90
N TYR A 159 -5.76 -6.57 -2.12
CA TYR A 159 -6.93 -7.39 -2.39
C TYR A 159 -7.63 -7.78 -1.10
N ILE A 160 -8.91 -8.14 -1.25
CA ILE A 160 -9.73 -8.77 -0.22
C ILE A 160 -10.31 -10.06 -0.78
N ILE A 161 -10.49 -11.03 0.11
CA ILE A 161 -11.18 -12.29 -0.16
C ILE A 161 -12.50 -12.25 0.58
N ASN A 162 -13.59 -12.68 -0.04
CA ASN A 162 -14.87 -12.81 0.66
C ASN A 162 -14.85 -13.97 1.67
N ASP A 163 -15.80 -13.96 2.60
CA ASP A 163 -15.92 -14.96 3.65
C ASP A 163 -16.10 -16.39 3.09
N GLU A 164 -16.76 -16.52 1.94
CA GLU A 164 -16.96 -17.81 1.28
C GLU A 164 -15.75 -18.29 0.46
N GLN A 165 -14.68 -17.51 0.36
CA GLN A 165 -13.48 -17.80 -0.44
C GLN A 165 -13.79 -18.13 -1.91
N THR A 166 -14.85 -17.54 -2.46
CA THR A 166 -15.28 -17.72 -3.86
C THR A 166 -14.93 -16.53 -4.73
N GLU A 167 -14.56 -15.40 -4.14
CA GLU A 167 -14.28 -14.14 -4.83
C GLU A 167 -13.09 -13.42 -4.19
N ILE A 168 -12.15 -12.99 -5.02
CA ILE A 168 -11.08 -12.06 -4.65
C ILE A 168 -11.26 -10.78 -5.46
N LYS A 169 -11.38 -9.64 -4.78
CA LYS A 169 -11.36 -8.33 -5.43
C LYS A 169 -10.05 -7.64 -5.14
N GLY A 170 -9.41 -7.12 -6.17
CA GLY A 170 -8.11 -6.48 -6.04
C GLY A 170 -7.98 -5.20 -6.84
N THR A 171 -7.10 -4.33 -6.35
CA THR A 171 -6.55 -3.20 -7.08
C THR A 171 -5.07 -3.45 -7.32
N MET A 172 -4.59 -3.11 -8.51
CA MET A 172 -3.18 -3.25 -8.87
C MET A 172 -2.71 -2.02 -9.63
N SER A 173 -1.66 -1.39 -9.12
CA SER A 173 -1.01 -0.24 -9.73
C SER A 173 0.15 -0.71 -10.60
N PHE A 174 0.27 -0.07 -11.75
CA PHE A 174 1.33 -0.28 -12.71
C PHE A 174 1.96 1.07 -13.05
N GLU A 175 3.17 1.04 -13.60
CA GLU A 175 3.79 2.17 -14.29
C GLU A 175 2.81 2.83 -15.30
N PRO A 176 3.04 4.09 -15.71
CA PRO A 176 2.14 4.74 -16.66
C PRO A 176 2.22 4.09 -18.04
N VAL A 177 1.07 3.96 -18.70
CA VAL A 177 0.98 3.45 -20.08
C VAL A 177 1.11 4.58 -21.11
N ASN A 178 1.46 4.22 -22.35
CA ASN A 178 1.61 5.20 -23.41
C ASN A 178 0.26 5.86 -23.77
N PRO A 179 0.20 7.21 -23.89
CA PRO A 179 -1.03 7.93 -24.19
C PRO A 179 -1.53 7.74 -25.64
N PHE A 180 -0.87 6.92 -26.45
CA PHE A 180 -1.32 6.55 -27.79
C PHE A 180 -1.66 5.06 -27.92
N ALA A 181 -1.52 4.29 -26.83
CA ALA A 181 -1.97 2.90 -26.82
C ALA A 181 -3.50 2.85 -27.02
N LYS A 182 -3.97 1.91 -27.84
CA LYS A 182 -5.42 1.64 -28.05
C LYS A 182 -5.84 0.26 -27.54
N LYS A 183 -4.85 -0.57 -27.22
CA LYS A 183 -4.98 -1.93 -26.75
C LYS A 183 -3.85 -2.18 -25.77
N LEU A 184 -4.20 -2.78 -24.64
CA LEU A 184 -3.26 -3.21 -23.62
C LEU A 184 -3.37 -4.73 -23.45
N THR A 185 -2.26 -5.36 -23.09
CA THR A 185 -2.18 -6.79 -22.79
C THR A 185 -1.64 -6.95 -21.38
N LEU A 186 -2.48 -7.46 -20.49
CA LEU A 186 -2.07 -7.89 -19.15
C LEU A 186 -1.36 -9.23 -19.25
N TYR A 187 -0.26 -9.39 -18.51
CA TYR A 187 0.43 -10.65 -18.27
C TYR A 187 0.30 -11.01 -16.80
N PHE A 188 0.04 -12.28 -16.53
CA PHE A 188 -0.11 -12.81 -15.18
C PHE A 188 0.48 -14.21 -15.09
N TRP A 189 0.89 -14.59 -13.89
CA TRP A 189 1.35 -15.93 -13.55
C TRP A 189 0.29 -16.63 -12.73
N GLN A 190 0.03 -17.89 -13.06
CA GLN A 190 -0.91 -18.74 -12.34
C GLN A 190 -0.25 -20.09 -12.00
N PRO A 191 -0.61 -20.69 -10.86
CA PRO A 191 -0.15 -22.02 -10.51
C PRO A 191 -0.80 -23.06 -11.43
N VAL A 192 -0.05 -24.12 -11.73
CA VAL A 192 -0.56 -25.35 -12.34
C VAL A 192 -0.21 -26.55 -11.46
N GLN A 193 -0.65 -27.75 -11.84
CA GLN A 193 -0.31 -28.97 -11.12
C GLN A 193 1.21 -29.10 -10.92
N ASN A 194 1.63 -29.57 -9.74
CA ASN A 194 3.03 -29.75 -9.30
C ASN A 194 3.82 -28.45 -9.02
N ASP A 195 3.18 -27.42 -8.47
CA ASP A 195 3.82 -26.16 -8.04
C ASP A 195 4.57 -25.41 -9.15
N GLN A 196 4.29 -25.71 -10.43
CA GLN A 196 4.81 -24.96 -11.56
C GLN A 196 3.96 -23.71 -11.80
N MET A 197 4.59 -22.68 -12.33
CA MET A 197 3.94 -21.42 -12.70
C MET A 197 3.93 -21.27 -14.22
N ILE A 198 2.78 -20.92 -14.79
CA ILE A 198 2.67 -20.59 -16.21
C ILE A 198 2.27 -19.12 -16.40
N GLU A 199 2.78 -18.50 -17.46
CA GLU A 199 2.40 -17.15 -17.84
C GLU A 199 1.15 -17.18 -18.72
N GLY A 200 0.08 -16.53 -18.27
CA GLY A 200 -1.12 -16.23 -19.05
C GLY A 200 -1.14 -14.76 -19.49
N ASN A 201 -2.03 -14.45 -20.44
CA ASN A 201 -2.24 -13.07 -20.88
C ASN A 201 -3.70 -12.78 -21.22
N LEU A 202 -4.09 -11.51 -21.09
CA LEU A 202 -5.42 -11.02 -21.42
C LEU A 202 -5.32 -9.64 -22.09
N SER A 203 -5.74 -9.58 -23.34
CA SER A 203 -5.81 -8.35 -24.13
C SER A 203 -7.15 -7.62 -23.95
N PHE A 204 -7.12 -6.30 -23.78
CA PHE A 204 -8.32 -5.48 -23.64
C PHE A 204 -8.17 -4.10 -24.33
N PRO A 205 -9.29 -3.47 -24.77
CA PRO A 205 -9.25 -2.14 -25.36
C PRO A 205 -8.88 -1.09 -24.32
N TYR A 206 -8.12 -0.07 -24.75
CA TYR A 206 -7.74 1.08 -23.93
C TYR A 206 -8.08 2.36 -24.67
N ASN A 207 -8.77 3.29 -24.02
CA ASN A 207 -9.07 4.60 -24.60
C ASN A 207 -8.18 5.67 -23.96
N PRO A 208 -7.13 6.15 -24.66
CA PRO A 208 -6.24 7.16 -24.10
C PRO A 208 -6.92 8.51 -23.89
N ASN A 209 -8.00 8.81 -24.61
CA ASN A 209 -8.77 10.05 -24.42
C ASN A 209 -9.57 10.06 -23.12
N LYS A 210 -9.72 8.91 -22.46
CA LYS A 210 -10.29 8.79 -21.12
C LYS A 210 -9.21 8.76 -20.03
N ALA A 211 -7.93 8.77 -20.39
CA ALA A 211 -6.86 8.96 -19.42
C ALA A 211 -6.92 10.40 -18.88
N MET A 212 -6.70 10.54 -17.58
CA MET A 212 -6.75 11.85 -16.94
C MET A 212 -5.53 12.69 -17.34
N ALA A 213 -5.77 13.98 -17.58
CA ALA A 213 -4.72 14.90 -17.99
C ALA A 213 -3.74 15.17 -16.85
N THR A 214 -2.46 15.37 -17.20
CA THR A 214 -1.44 15.86 -16.27
C THR A 214 -1.79 17.28 -15.83
N GLU A 215 -1.79 17.53 -14.53
CA GLU A 215 -2.11 18.84 -13.94
C GLU A 215 -0.89 19.76 -13.95
N LEU A 216 0.28 19.21 -13.60
CA LEU A 216 1.53 19.95 -13.56
C LEU A 216 2.68 19.05 -14.00
N LYS A 217 3.53 19.53 -14.90
CA LYS A 217 4.80 18.87 -15.23
C LYS A 217 5.88 19.90 -15.42
N LYS A 218 6.83 19.97 -14.49
CA LYS A 218 7.90 20.96 -14.53
C LYS A 218 9.27 20.32 -14.26
N PRO A 219 10.32 20.76 -14.98
CA PRO A 219 11.68 20.46 -14.57
C PRO A 219 12.03 21.27 -13.31
N LEU A 220 12.61 20.61 -12.31
CA LEU A 220 13.13 21.27 -11.11
C LEU A 220 14.60 21.67 -11.33
N LYS A 221 15.42 20.71 -11.81
CA LYS A 221 16.86 20.90 -12.12
C LYS A 221 17.66 21.61 -11.02
N LYS A 222 17.35 21.33 -9.75
CA LYS A 222 18.08 21.89 -8.60
C LYS A 222 18.90 20.83 -7.91
N THR A 223 20.12 21.22 -7.53
CA THR A 223 21.06 20.39 -6.78
C THR A 223 21.35 21.05 -5.45
N PHE A 224 21.29 20.26 -4.38
CA PHE A 224 21.68 20.69 -3.05
C PHE A 224 22.91 19.90 -2.60
N LYS A 225 23.83 20.59 -1.92
CA LYS A 225 24.96 19.96 -1.24
C LYS A 225 24.51 19.47 0.13
N VAL A 226 24.92 18.26 0.47
CA VAL A 226 24.71 17.61 1.77
C VAL A 226 26.07 17.14 2.29
N ASP A 227 26.17 16.74 3.56
CA ASP A 227 27.46 16.52 4.23
C ASP A 227 28.42 15.61 3.44
N LYS A 228 27.90 14.51 2.90
CA LYS A 228 28.67 13.49 2.16
C LYS A 228 28.21 13.33 0.71
N GLY A 229 27.81 14.43 0.07
CA GLY A 229 27.50 14.39 -1.35
C GLY A 229 26.48 15.41 -1.84
N THR A 230 25.67 15.00 -2.81
CA THR A 230 24.66 15.87 -3.44
C THR A 230 23.36 15.14 -3.72
N ILE A 231 22.25 15.88 -3.60
CA ILE A 231 20.92 15.46 -4.05
C ILE A 231 20.46 16.39 -5.16
N ARG A 232 20.00 15.83 -6.27
CA ARG A 232 19.49 16.56 -7.43
C ARG A 232 18.05 16.18 -7.73
N PHE A 233 17.16 17.16 -7.65
CA PHE A 233 15.78 17.05 -8.09
C PHE A 233 15.68 17.36 -9.59
N HIS A 234 15.16 16.41 -10.37
CA HIS A 234 15.05 16.53 -11.83
C HIS A 234 13.71 17.12 -12.24
N SER A 235 12.61 16.57 -11.73
CA SER A 235 11.26 16.91 -12.18
C SER A 235 10.21 16.63 -11.12
N ILE A 236 9.08 17.32 -11.28
CA ILE A 236 7.82 17.02 -10.62
C ILE A 236 6.75 16.78 -11.69
N THR A 237 5.91 15.76 -11.47
CA THR A 237 4.73 15.47 -12.28
C THR A 237 3.54 15.26 -11.35
N ALA A 238 2.57 16.18 -11.37
CA ALA A 238 1.30 16.03 -10.69
C ALA A 238 0.21 15.62 -11.68
N SER A 239 -0.59 14.65 -11.29
CA SER A 239 -1.77 14.19 -12.00
C SER A 239 -2.85 13.83 -11.00
N PRO A 240 -4.09 13.60 -11.46
CA PRO A 240 -5.20 13.41 -10.53
C PRO A 240 -5.06 12.21 -9.61
N THR A 241 -4.19 11.23 -9.89
CA THR A 241 -3.99 10.10 -8.97
C THR A 241 -2.89 10.31 -7.94
N MET A 242 -1.85 11.09 -8.25
CA MET A 242 -0.70 11.30 -7.36
C MET A 242 0.24 12.38 -7.90
N THR A 243 1.20 12.79 -7.06
CA THR A 243 2.32 13.66 -7.43
C THR A 243 3.66 12.95 -7.26
N ILE A 244 4.46 12.87 -8.32
CA ILE A 244 5.78 12.21 -8.30
C ILE A 244 6.89 13.24 -8.46
N ILE A 245 7.86 13.20 -7.54
CA ILE A 245 9.13 13.91 -7.65
C ILE A 245 10.23 12.91 -8.01
N LYS A 246 10.99 13.17 -9.08
CA LYS A 246 12.09 12.30 -9.50
C LYS A 246 13.43 13.00 -9.35
N GLY A 247 14.44 12.24 -8.94
CA GLY A 247 15.76 12.76 -8.61
C GLY A 247 16.91 11.77 -8.81
N ARG A 248 18.11 12.25 -8.50
CA ARG A 248 19.29 11.40 -8.27
C ARG A 248 20.04 11.88 -7.05
N LEU A 249 20.70 10.97 -6.37
CA LEU A 249 21.61 11.26 -5.28
C LEU A 249 22.97 10.64 -5.57
N ASN A 250 24.01 11.36 -5.16
CA ASN A 250 25.37 10.86 -5.06
C ASN A 250 25.84 11.20 -3.66
N VAL A 251 25.46 10.36 -2.69
CA VAL A 251 25.67 10.56 -1.26
C VAL A 251 26.29 9.28 -0.71
N GLU A 252 27.46 9.38 -0.10
CA GLU A 252 28.13 8.22 0.51
C GLU A 252 27.22 7.61 1.58
N ASN A 253 27.07 6.28 1.54
CA ASN A 253 26.33 5.53 2.55
C ASN A 253 24.89 6.03 2.78
N PHE A 254 24.20 6.47 1.72
CA PHE A 254 22.80 6.92 1.78
C PHE A 254 21.87 5.88 2.42
N ASP A 255 22.15 4.60 2.18
CA ASP A 255 21.44 3.44 2.67
C ASP A 255 21.65 3.14 4.17
N ARG A 256 22.57 3.84 4.85
CA ARG A 256 22.81 3.66 6.30
C ARG A 256 21.74 4.28 7.19
N VAL A 257 20.87 5.11 6.65
CA VAL A 257 19.74 5.71 7.37
C VAL A 257 18.45 5.30 6.68
N ASN A 258 17.59 4.60 7.42
CA ASN A 258 16.29 4.16 6.92
C ASN A 258 15.45 5.35 6.48
N SER A 259 14.75 5.19 5.36
CA SER A 259 13.78 6.16 4.85
C SER A 259 14.31 7.60 4.75
N ALA A 260 15.57 7.77 4.35
CA ALA A 260 16.23 9.08 4.29
C ALA A 260 15.52 10.12 3.39
N LEU A 261 14.62 9.70 2.50
CA LEU A 261 13.82 10.58 1.64
C LEU A 261 12.55 11.11 2.32
N ASP A 262 12.06 10.50 3.40
CA ASP A 262 10.80 10.86 4.07
C ASP A 262 10.85 12.25 4.71
N GLY A 263 12.06 12.74 5.01
CA GLY A 263 12.28 14.10 5.50
C GLY A 263 12.12 15.19 4.43
N ILE A 264 11.79 14.82 3.19
CA ILE A 264 11.48 15.73 2.08
C ILE A 264 9.95 15.81 1.95
N GLU A 265 9.41 17.00 2.17
CA GLU A 265 7.98 17.27 2.15
C GLU A 265 7.59 18.12 0.95
N LEU A 266 6.45 17.78 0.34
CA LEU A 266 5.78 18.63 -0.63
C LEU A 266 4.70 19.44 0.10
N ILE A 267 4.74 20.76 -0.02
CA ILE A 267 3.80 21.68 0.61
C ILE A 267 2.97 22.36 -0.48
N ALA A 268 1.66 22.14 -0.48
CA ALA A 268 0.72 22.79 -1.37
C ALA A 268 -0.19 23.73 -0.58
N ASN A 269 -0.28 25.00 -0.98
CA ASN A 269 -1.09 26.03 -0.29
C ASN A 269 -0.81 26.11 1.22
N GLY A 270 0.46 25.94 1.62
CA GLY A 270 0.88 25.96 3.02
C GLY A 270 0.57 24.68 3.81
N LYS A 271 0.00 23.64 3.20
CA LYS A 271 -0.29 22.35 3.84
C LYS A 271 0.60 21.24 3.28
N PRO A 272 1.16 20.35 4.12
CA PRO A 272 1.85 19.16 3.63
C PRO A 272 0.91 18.28 2.79
N VAL A 273 1.40 17.82 1.65
CA VAL A 273 0.77 16.78 0.84
C VAL A 273 1.22 15.44 1.42
N GLU A 274 0.28 14.51 1.56
CA GLU A 274 0.53 13.20 2.16
C GLU A 274 1.59 12.43 1.36
N LEU A 275 2.58 11.86 2.07
CA LEU A 275 3.59 10.98 1.48
C LEU A 275 3.00 9.58 1.32
N MET A 276 2.91 9.11 0.08
CA MET A 276 2.44 7.76 -0.24
C MET A 276 3.56 6.73 -0.30
N GLY A 277 4.81 7.18 -0.46
CA GLY A 277 6.00 6.34 -0.46
C GLY A 277 7.09 6.86 -1.39
N GLY A 278 8.02 5.99 -1.75
CA GLY A 278 9.12 6.34 -2.66
C GLY A 278 9.99 5.14 -2.96
N GLY A 279 10.79 5.28 -4.01
CA GLY A 279 11.71 4.26 -4.47
C GLY A 279 13.12 4.82 -4.61
N SER A 280 14.11 3.97 -4.43
CA SER A 280 15.48 4.28 -4.83
C SER A 280 16.13 3.07 -5.49
N SER A 281 16.93 3.31 -6.53
CA SER A 281 17.59 2.24 -7.28
C SER A 281 18.97 2.69 -7.75
N SER A 282 19.93 1.76 -7.72
CA SER A 282 21.27 1.98 -8.21
C SER A 282 21.28 2.35 -9.70
N SER A 283 22.17 3.27 -10.07
CA SER A 283 22.38 3.65 -11.47
C SER A 283 23.86 3.97 -11.71
N LEU A 284 24.27 4.02 -12.98
CA LEU A 284 25.66 4.27 -13.36
C LEU A 284 26.27 5.55 -12.74
N ASN A 285 25.44 6.55 -12.42
CA ASN A 285 25.88 7.86 -11.91
C ASN A 285 25.25 8.17 -10.54
N GLY A 286 25.29 7.21 -9.62
CA GLY A 286 24.68 7.31 -8.28
C GLY A 286 23.32 6.63 -8.22
N VAL A 287 22.47 7.01 -7.26
CA VAL A 287 21.18 6.37 -7.03
C VAL A 287 20.08 7.24 -7.64
N LYS A 288 19.19 6.66 -8.43
CA LYS A 288 17.94 7.31 -8.86
C LYS A 288 16.92 7.15 -7.76
N PHE A 289 16.08 8.17 -7.57
CA PHE A 289 14.98 8.08 -6.63
C PHE A 289 13.71 8.70 -7.20
N ASP A 290 12.60 8.26 -6.63
CA ASP A 290 11.31 8.92 -6.72
C ASP A 290 10.66 9.03 -5.34
N ILE A 291 9.88 10.09 -5.17
CA ILE A 291 9.06 10.34 -3.97
C ILE A 291 7.64 10.56 -4.47
N ARG A 292 6.69 9.82 -3.90
CA ARG A 292 5.29 9.76 -4.32
C ARG A 292 4.45 10.40 -3.23
N TYR A 293 3.72 11.44 -3.59
CA TYR A 293 2.76 12.10 -2.73
C TYR A 293 1.36 11.93 -3.30
N ASP A 294 0.35 12.20 -2.49
CA ASP A 294 -1.03 12.25 -2.96
C ASP A 294 -1.24 13.35 -4.04
N ALA A 295 -2.41 13.34 -4.68
CA ALA A 295 -2.77 14.32 -5.68
C ALA A 295 -2.76 15.74 -5.09
N LEU A 296 -2.43 16.72 -5.94
CA LEU A 296 -2.47 18.12 -5.54
C LEU A 296 -3.93 18.60 -5.35
N PRO A 297 -4.16 19.60 -4.49
CA PRO A 297 -5.47 20.23 -4.42
C PRO A 297 -5.85 20.85 -5.77
N LYS A 298 -7.13 20.73 -6.15
CA LYS A 298 -7.66 21.27 -7.43
C LYS A 298 -7.35 22.75 -7.64
N GLN A 299 -7.39 23.54 -6.57
CA GLN A 299 -6.93 24.91 -6.59
C GLN A 299 -5.52 24.94 -6.01
N LEU A 300 -4.54 25.32 -6.84
CA LEU A 300 -3.13 25.35 -6.50
C LEU A 300 -2.60 26.78 -6.60
N ASP A 301 -2.44 27.45 -5.46
CA ASP A 301 -1.97 28.84 -5.37
C ASP A 301 -0.45 28.89 -5.08
N SER A 302 0.08 27.89 -4.35
CA SER A 302 1.51 27.77 -4.09
C SER A 302 1.94 26.32 -3.95
N LEU A 303 3.18 26.04 -4.37
CA LEU A 303 3.79 24.73 -4.28
C LEU A 303 5.26 24.86 -3.89
N GLU A 304 5.69 24.12 -2.88
CA GLU A 304 7.03 24.20 -2.33
C GLU A 304 7.54 22.80 -1.99
N LEU A 305 8.81 22.56 -2.30
CA LEU A 305 9.53 21.35 -1.86
C LEU A 305 10.45 21.73 -0.71
N VAL A 306 10.28 21.05 0.43
CA VAL A 306 11.02 21.34 1.66
C VAL A 306 11.77 20.10 2.11
N MET A 307 13.09 20.12 2.01
CA MET A 307 13.94 19.10 2.63
C MET A 307 14.21 19.50 4.08
N LYS A 308 13.30 19.10 4.98
CA LYS A 308 13.43 19.36 6.42
C LYS A 308 14.56 18.54 7.01
N LYS A 309 14.52 17.23 6.80
CA LYS A 309 15.56 16.29 7.23
C LYS A 309 16.07 15.48 6.05
N PHE A 310 17.32 15.09 6.12
CA PHE A 310 17.95 14.18 5.15
C PHE A 310 19.14 13.49 5.82
N VAL A 311 19.68 12.43 5.20
CA VAL A 311 20.88 11.78 5.72
C VAL A 311 22.01 12.79 5.86
N GLY A 312 22.56 12.86 7.07
CA GLY A 312 23.72 13.66 7.43
C GLY A 312 24.87 12.79 7.88
N TYR A 313 26.03 13.43 8.02
CA TYR A 313 27.23 12.82 8.57
C TYR A 313 27.88 13.78 9.55
N GLN A 314 28.27 13.26 10.70
CA GLN A 314 29.06 13.99 11.68
C GLN A 314 30.35 13.23 11.94
N LYS A 315 31.48 13.91 11.76
CA LYS A 315 32.78 13.42 12.24
C LYS A 315 32.81 13.57 13.76
N LEU A 316 33.22 12.51 14.46
CA LEU A 316 33.17 12.40 15.91
C LEU A 316 34.56 12.26 16.54
N GLU A 317 35.38 11.30 16.08
CA GLU A 317 36.68 10.96 16.70
C GLU A 317 36.60 10.67 18.21
N GLU A 318 35.52 10.00 18.63
CA GLU A 318 35.22 9.74 20.03
C GLU A 318 35.98 8.54 20.57
N LYS A 319 36.49 8.68 21.81
CA LYS A 319 37.18 7.61 22.55
C LYS A 319 36.49 7.38 23.88
N ILE A 320 35.72 6.30 23.94
CA ILE A 320 34.80 6.00 25.04
C ILE A 320 35.39 4.92 25.93
N SER A 321 35.53 5.20 27.21
CA SER A 321 35.99 4.22 28.20
C SER A 321 34.95 3.11 28.41
N LEU A 322 35.37 1.85 28.26
CA LEU A 322 34.52 0.68 28.51
C LEU A 322 34.50 0.26 29.99
N ALA A 323 35.41 0.81 30.80
CA ALA A 323 35.44 0.60 32.25
C ALA A 323 34.20 1.17 32.98
N SER A 324 33.42 2.01 32.29
CA SER A 324 32.25 2.70 32.83
C SER A 324 30.96 2.25 32.16
N ALA A 325 30.85 0.97 31.80
CA ALA A 325 29.58 0.36 31.39
C ALA A 325 28.52 0.70 32.45
N SER A 326 27.70 1.69 32.14
CA SER A 326 26.77 2.32 33.06
C SER A 326 25.52 2.65 32.26
N ASN A 327 24.37 2.66 32.93
CA ASN A 327 23.09 2.96 32.29
C ASN A 327 22.94 4.44 31.88
N ARG A 328 24.02 5.24 31.89
CA ARG A 328 23.97 6.67 31.55
C ARG A 328 24.24 6.88 30.06
N PRO A 329 23.53 7.83 29.42
CA PRO A 329 23.79 8.19 28.04
C PRO A 329 25.14 8.89 27.92
N ILE A 330 25.86 8.54 26.86
CA ILE A 330 27.07 9.21 26.39
C ILE A 330 26.65 10.11 25.23
N PRO A 331 26.85 11.44 25.32
CA PRO A 331 26.48 12.34 24.26
C PRO A 331 27.39 12.15 23.03
N LEU A 332 26.79 12.03 21.86
CA LEU A 332 27.44 11.97 20.54
C LEU A 332 26.92 13.13 19.69
N SER A 333 27.43 14.35 19.88
CA SER A 333 27.04 15.54 19.10
C SER A 333 25.53 15.74 18.94
N GLY A 334 24.78 15.74 20.05
CA GLY A 334 23.32 15.92 20.06
C GLY A 334 22.52 14.63 19.88
N LYS A 335 23.21 13.48 19.75
CA LYS A 335 22.65 12.14 19.87
C LYS A 335 23.14 11.46 21.13
N GLU A 336 22.58 10.31 21.46
CA GLU A 336 22.93 9.56 22.66
C GLU A 336 23.33 8.13 22.31
N LEU A 337 24.33 7.63 23.05
CA LEU A 337 24.82 6.26 22.99
C LEU A 337 24.83 5.67 24.40
N TRP A 338 24.37 4.44 24.55
CA TRP A 338 24.52 3.67 25.79
C TRP A 338 25.39 2.46 25.52
N ILE A 339 26.33 2.18 26.43
CA ILE A 339 27.03 0.90 26.48
C ILE A 339 26.29 0.03 27.49
N LYS A 340 25.60 -1.00 27.00
CA LYS A 340 24.77 -1.89 27.83
C LYS A 340 25.58 -3.04 28.41
N LYS A 341 26.45 -3.63 27.60
CA LYS A 341 27.22 -4.82 27.97
C LYS A 341 28.52 -4.90 27.20
N VAL A 342 29.56 -5.41 27.85
CA VAL A 342 30.82 -5.82 27.24
C VAL A 342 31.08 -7.25 27.70
N SER A 343 31.36 -8.16 26.77
CA SER A 343 31.67 -9.56 27.10
C SER A 343 32.67 -10.16 26.14
N VAL A 344 33.62 -10.92 26.68
CA VAL A 344 34.54 -11.75 25.90
C VAL A 344 33.90 -13.12 25.73
N THR A 345 33.68 -13.54 24.48
CA THR A 345 33.07 -14.81 24.10
C THR A 345 34.08 -15.70 23.37
N SER A 346 33.66 -16.91 22.99
CA SER A 346 34.49 -17.81 22.18
C SER A 346 34.74 -17.25 20.76
N GLN A 347 33.81 -16.44 20.26
CA GLN A 347 33.85 -15.85 18.91
C GLN A 347 34.65 -14.55 18.85
N GLY A 348 34.80 -13.84 19.96
CA GLY A 348 35.50 -12.57 20.03
C GLY A 348 35.01 -11.71 21.19
N VAL A 349 35.20 -10.39 21.09
CA VAL A 349 34.59 -9.45 22.03
C VAL A 349 33.27 -8.96 21.47
N GLU A 350 32.24 -8.99 22.31
CA GLU A 350 30.92 -8.47 22.02
C GLU A 350 30.65 -7.22 22.87
N ILE A 351 30.21 -6.15 22.22
CA ILE A 351 29.75 -4.92 22.87
C ILE A 351 28.32 -4.65 22.46
N THR A 352 27.40 -4.67 23.42
CA THR A 352 26.01 -4.26 23.19
C THR A 352 25.88 -2.77 23.43
N ILE A 353 25.44 -2.06 22.39
CA ILE A 353 25.16 -0.62 22.42
C ILE A 353 23.71 -0.34 22.11
N ALA A 354 23.20 0.79 22.61
CA ALA A 354 21.92 1.34 22.19
C ALA A 354 22.10 2.77 21.67
N THR A 355 21.35 3.16 20.65
CA THR A 355 21.30 4.52 20.08
C THR A 355 19.88 4.85 19.66
N ASP A 356 19.64 6.10 19.25
CA ASP A 356 18.48 6.42 18.42
C ASP A 356 18.44 5.51 17.18
N ASP A 357 17.22 5.24 16.68
CA ASP A 357 16.99 4.37 15.53
C ASP A 357 17.65 4.87 14.24
N ASP A 358 17.66 6.19 14.06
CA ASP A 358 18.28 6.88 12.93
C ASP A 358 19.82 6.91 12.98
N VAL A 359 20.46 6.51 14.08
CA VAL A 359 21.93 6.60 14.24
C VAL A 359 22.64 5.34 13.74
N MET A 360 23.59 5.53 12.82
CA MET A 360 24.53 4.51 12.37
C MET A 360 25.96 4.98 12.56
N LEU A 361 26.69 4.32 13.46
CA LEU A 361 28.10 4.64 13.73
C LEU A 361 28.98 4.27 12.52
N ASP A 362 30.07 5.01 12.35
CA ASP A 362 31.05 4.84 11.28
C ASP A 362 32.48 4.77 11.85
N GLY A 363 33.33 3.97 11.21
CA GLY A 363 34.71 3.72 11.68
C GLY A 363 34.79 3.15 13.10
N VAL A 364 33.93 2.20 13.44
CA VAL A 364 33.86 1.62 14.79
C VAL A 364 35.01 0.62 15.01
N SER A 365 35.77 0.81 16.08
CA SER A 365 36.84 -0.11 16.50
C SER A 365 36.97 -0.15 18.03
N ILE A 366 37.68 -1.15 18.54
CA ILE A 366 38.04 -1.23 19.96
C ILE A 366 39.55 -1.11 20.14
N GLN A 367 39.98 -0.51 21.24
CA GLN A 367 41.38 -0.36 21.60
C GLN A 367 41.70 -1.22 22.83
N THR A 368 42.67 -2.12 22.66
CA THR A 368 43.32 -2.86 23.75
C THR A 368 44.62 -2.14 24.16
N GLN A 369 45.41 -2.71 25.06
CA GLN A 369 46.69 -2.10 25.46
C GLN A 369 47.73 -2.03 24.32
N LYS A 370 47.64 -2.92 23.33
CA LYS A 370 48.70 -3.11 22.32
C LYS A 370 48.24 -2.85 20.89
N GLU A 371 46.94 -2.89 20.62
CA GLU A 371 46.41 -2.85 19.24
C GLU A 371 44.99 -2.29 19.18
N MET A 372 44.59 -1.88 17.97
CA MET A 372 43.20 -1.54 17.63
C MET A 372 42.60 -2.65 16.77
N THR A 373 41.37 -3.04 17.07
CA THR A 373 40.64 -4.09 16.35
C THR A 373 39.36 -3.48 15.76
N PRO A 374 39.17 -3.47 14.43
CA PRO A 374 37.96 -2.92 13.81
C PRO A 374 36.74 -3.80 14.06
N LEU A 375 35.55 -3.20 13.96
CA LEU A 375 34.28 -3.93 13.98
C LEU A 375 34.24 -4.98 12.87
N ARG A 376 33.96 -6.23 13.22
CA ARG A 376 33.75 -7.30 12.24
C ARG A 376 32.34 -7.28 11.70
N THR A 377 31.34 -7.34 12.58
CA THR A 377 29.93 -7.45 12.20
C THR A 377 29.00 -7.13 13.38
N ILE A 378 27.70 -7.03 13.09
CA ILE A 378 26.62 -6.95 14.06
C ILE A 378 25.99 -8.34 14.15
N VAL A 379 25.96 -8.94 15.35
CA VAL A 379 25.44 -10.31 15.56
C VAL A 379 24.01 -10.33 16.11
N ASN A 380 23.53 -9.21 16.64
CA ASN A 380 22.16 -9.06 17.10
C ASN A 380 21.70 -7.61 16.94
N GLN A 381 20.41 -7.42 16.62
CA GLN A 381 19.79 -6.10 16.52
C GLN A 381 18.32 -6.18 16.93
N THR A 382 17.91 -5.30 17.83
CA THR A 382 16.52 -5.19 18.29
C THR A 382 16.09 -3.72 18.33
N TYR A 383 14.78 -3.51 18.24
CA TYR A 383 14.15 -2.20 18.30
C TYR A 383 13.17 -2.20 19.46
N THR A 384 13.28 -1.17 20.32
CA THR A 384 12.40 -1.02 21.48
C THR A 384 11.71 0.33 21.39
N HIS A 385 10.38 0.31 21.43
CA HIS A 385 9.57 1.52 21.54
C HIS A 385 9.54 1.97 23.00
N GLN A 386 9.90 3.23 23.24
CA GLN A 386 9.77 3.88 24.52
C GLN A 386 8.37 4.50 24.68
N GLU A 387 7.97 4.78 25.92
CA GLU A 387 6.65 5.35 26.24
C GLU A 387 6.44 6.74 25.62
N ASP A 388 7.52 7.47 25.34
CA ASP A 388 7.51 8.77 24.67
C ASP A 388 7.44 8.68 23.13
N GLY A 389 7.33 7.45 22.59
CA GLY A 389 7.28 7.18 21.16
C GLY A 389 8.66 7.11 20.49
N LYS A 390 9.76 7.32 21.22
CA LYS A 390 11.12 7.18 20.70
C LYS A 390 11.42 5.71 20.44
N VAL A 391 12.05 5.42 19.30
CA VAL A 391 12.56 4.08 18.99
C VAL A 391 14.04 4.03 19.30
N ILE A 392 14.42 3.09 20.17
CA ILE A 392 15.82 2.81 20.49
C ILE A 392 16.25 1.56 19.74
N LYS A 393 17.39 1.67 19.05
CA LYS A 393 18.03 0.58 18.34
C LYS A 393 19.17 0.03 19.16
N GLU A 394 19.02 -1.19 19.63
CA GLU A 394 20.06 -1.94 20.34
C GLU A 394 20.77 -2.90 19.39
N ARG A 395 22.11 -2.95 19.48
CA ARG A 395 22.96 -3.76 18.60
C ARG A 395 24.09 -4.39 19.38
N THR A 396 24.39 -5.65 19.11
CA THR A 396 25.59 -6.32 19.60
C THR A 396 26.66 -6.35 18.52
N LEU A 397 27.75 -5.64 18.79
CA LEU A 397 28.91 -5.46 17.93
C LEU A 397 29.95 -6.54 18.23
N LEU A 398 30.43 -7.27 17.21
CA LEU A 398 31.44 -8.31 17.34
C LEU A 398 32.80 -7.85 16.82
N PHE A 399 33.86 -8.13 17.57
CA PHE A 399 35.25 -7.80 17.24
C PHE A 399 36.14 -9.05 17.36
N ASP A 400 37.06 -9.26 16.41
CA ASP A 400 37.95 -10.42 16.34
C ASP A 400 39.15 -10.32 17.30
N THR A 401 38.87 -10.23 18.60
CA THR A 401 39.89 -10.32 19.64
C THR A 401 39.32 -10.98 20.89
N LYS A 402 40.19 -11.60 21.68
CA LYS A 402 39.85 -12.19 22.98
C LYS A 402 40.38 -11.38 24.15
N ILE A 403 41.04 -10.26 23.85
CA ILE A 403 41.59 -9.36 24.85
C ILE A 403 40.50 -8.36 25.24
N GLU A 404 40.27 -8.20 26.54
CA GLU A 404 39.32 -7.22 27.04
C GLU A 404 39.74 -5.79 26.63
N PRO A 405 38.89 -5.07 25.89
CA PRO A 405 39.22 -3.74 25.40
C PRO A 405 39.07 -2.69 26.50
N LYS A 406 39.88 -1.64 26.42
CA LYS A 406 39.76 -0.47 27.31
C LYS A 406 38.83 0.60 26.75
N TYR A 407 38.82 0.75 25.42
CA TYR A 407 38.05 1.81 24.76
C TYR A 407 37.28 1.31 23.54
N LEU A 408 36.12 1.92 23.33
CA LEU A 408 35.41 1.93 22.05
C LEU A 408 35.76 3.24 21.33
N LEU A 409 36.16 3.12 20.06
CA LEU A 409 36.51 4.23 19.19
C LEU A 409 35.46 4.38 18.09
N ILE A 410 35.05 5.61 17.83
CA ILE A 410 34.02 5.95 16.83
C ILE A 410 34.51 7.13 16.01
N GLU A 411 34.77 6.92 14.72
CA GLU A 411 35.26 7.98 13.83
C GLU A 411 34.16 8.97 13.43
N GLY A 412 32.94 8.48 13.23
CA GLY A 412 31.80 9.31 12.84
C GLY A 412 30.45 8.64 13.02
N MET A 413 29.40 9.33 12.59
CA MET A 413 28.05 8.77 12.56
C MET A 413 27.22 9.35 11.40
N HIS A 414 26.34 8.51 10.86
CA HIS A 414 25.24 8.89 9.98
C HIS A 414 23.94 8.97 10.79
N TYR A 415 23.10 9.96 10.50
CA TYR A 415 21.82 10.18 11.17
C TYR A 415 20.89 11.07 10.34
N MET A 416 19.61 11.17 10.71
CA MET A 416 18.71 12.14 10.09
C MET A 416 19.01 13.55 10.60
N LYS A 417 19.66 14.34 9.75
CA LYS A 417 20.07 15.72 10.04
C LYS A 417 19.07 16.72 9.47
N SER A 418 18.82 17.80 10.20
CA SER A 418 18.01 18.91 9.69
C SER A 418 18.81 19.75 8.68
N TYR A 419 18.23 19.95 7.49
CA TYR A 419 18.77 20.82 6.45
C TYR A 419 17.89 22.07 6.21
N ASN A 420 16.57 21.95 6.41
CA ASN A 420 15.58 23.03 6.20
C ASN A 420 15.71 23.76 4.86
N MET A 421 16.08 23.02 3.80
CA MET A 421 16.21 23.59 2.47
C MET A 421 14.84 23.69 1.80
N LYS A 422 14.58 24.83 1.16
CA LYS A 422 13.27 25.13 0.57
C LYS A 422 13.42 25.56 -0.88
N MET A 423 12.52 25.08 -1.72
CA MET A 423 12.41 25.46 -3.13
C MET A 423 10.97 25.73 -3.49
N LYS A 424 10.69 26.91 -4.04
CA LYS A 424 9.39 27.20 -4.63
C LYS A 424 9.29 26.58 -6.02
N ILE A 425 8.16 25.94 -6.30
CA ILE A 425 7.84 25.37 -7.60
C ILE A 425 6.79 26.29 -8.25
N PRO A 426 7.08 26.88 -9.42
CA PRO A 426 6.11 27.73 -10.12
C PRO A 426 4.85 26.94 -10.51
N VAL A 427 3.69 27.46 -10.14
CA VAL A 427 2.36 26.85 -10.37
C VAL A 427 1.69 27.32 -11.66
N ASN A 428 2.31 28.26 -12.38
CA ASN A 428 1.89 28.78 -13.69
C ASN A 428 2.86 28.34 -14.79
#